data_AF-A0A0Q8Q0R6-F1
#
_entry.id   AF-A0A0Q8Q0R6-F1
#
_cell.length_a   1.000
_cell.length_b   1.000
_cell.length_c   1.000
_cell.angle_alpha   90.00
_cell.angle_beta   90.00
_cell.angle_gamma   90.00
#
_symmetry.space_group_name_H-M   'P 1'
#
loop_
_entity.id
_entity.type
_entity.pdbx_description
1 polymer ?
#
loop_
_entity_poly.entity_id
_entity_poly.type
_entity_poly.pdbx_seq_one_letter_code
_entity_poly.pdbx_strand_id
1 'polypeptide(L)'
;MSYGSYQLASRKGSVAKFLAGEGAKWAYEFKGLDPTVAGGQFTKKWKEIAARSPIEFDDAQHQFIQRTHYAPVIAAVKKRTGLELSEHSNAVKDVVWSTAVQHGGAQHIIAAGVRSVSLKASDPQFDHALINAIYRSRSNYVAGLKNMSPVRKNREIARYRKERMDALKALNGD
;
A
#
# COMPACT_ATOMS: atom_id res chain seq x y z
N MET A 1 16.42 -0.04 10.22
CA MET A 1 16.46 1.05 9.23
C MET A 1 15.40 0.83 8.18
N SER A 2 14.77 1.92 7.76
CA SER A 2 13.79 1.98 6.68
C SER A 2 14.13 3.15 5.77
N TYR A 3 13.90 3.00 4.47
CA TYR A 3 14.35 3.96 3.46
C TYR A 3 13.24 4.39 2.50
N GLY A 4 13.31 5.66 2.10
CA GLY A 4 12.45 6.22 1.06
C GLY A 4 10.98 6.43 1.46
N SER A 5 10.16 6.84 0.48
CA SER A 5 8.77 7.25 0.64
C SER A 5 7.90 6.12 1.22
N TYR A 6 8.23 4.87 0.87
CA TYR A 6 7.54 3.66 1.31
C TYR A 6 8.20 2.94 2.50
N GLN A 7 9.21 3.55 3.12
CA GLN A 7 9.88 3.01 4.32
C GLN A 7 10.38 1.56 4.15
N LEU A 8 11.03 1.29 3.01
CA LEU A 8 11.58 -0.01 2.66
C LEU A 8 12.53 -0.53 3.74
N ALA A 9 12.18 -1.67 4.34
CA ALA A 9 12.89 -2.20 5.49
C ALA A 9 14.19 -2.92 5.09
N SER A 10 15.32 -2.54 5.68
CA SER A 10 16.62 -3.18 5.43
C SER A 10 16.67 -4.61 5.95
N ARG A 11 16.30 -4.82 7.22
CA ARG A 11 16.39 -6.13 7.90
C ARG A 11 15.42 -7.17 7.34
N LYS A 12 14.32 -6.73 6.72
CA LYS A 12 13.34 -7.60 6.05
C LYS A 12 13.65 -7.80 4.56
N GLY A 13 14.77 -7.25 4.07
CA GLY A 13 15.25 -7.42 2.71
C GLY A 13 14.49 -6.62 1.64
N SER A 14 13.55 -5.73 1.99
CA SER A 14 12.82 -4.93 1.00
C SER A 14 13.76 -4.02 0.22
N VAL A 15 14.74 -3.42 0.88
CA VAL A 15 15.79 -2.60 0.24
C VAL A 15 16.60 -3.42 -0.76
N ALA A 16 17.03 -4.63 -0.37
CA ALA A 16 17.80 -5.51 -1.24
C ALA A 16 16.97 -5.94 -2.47
N LYS A 17 15.69 -6.29 -2.28
CA LYS A 17 14.78 -6.64 -3.38
C LYS A 17 14.52 -5.47 -4.32
N PHE A 18 14.39 -4.26 -3.78
CA PHE A 18 14.26 -3.05 -4.57
C PHE A 18 15.50 -2.81 -5.42
N LEU A 19 16.70 -2.86 -4.83
CA LEU A 19 17.97 -2.69 -5.55
C LEU A 19 18.25 -3.80 -6.56
N ALA A 20 17.66 -4.99 -6.39
CA ALA A 20 17.74 -6.07 -7.38
C ALA A 20 16.74 -5.93 -8.55
N GLY A 21 15.77 -5.02 -8.46
CA GLY A 21 14.72 -4.82 -9.45
C GLY A 21 14.69 -3.37 -9.94
N GLU A 22 13.65 -2.64 -9.56
CA GLU A 22 13.37 -1.26 -9.99
C GLU A 22 14.48 -0.28 -9.61
N GLY A 23 15.23 -0.59 -8.55
CA GLY A 23 16.40 0.17 -8.12
C GLY A 23 17.73 -0.24 -8.78
N ALA A 24 17.73 -1.19 -9.72
CA ALA A 24 18.95 -1.83 -10.24
C ALA A 24 19.98 -0.85 -10.81
N LYS A 25 19.52 0.24 -11.44
CA LYS A 25 20.43 1.26 -11.99
C LYS A 25 21.30 1.96 -10.93
N TRP A 26 20.91 1.95 -9.66
CA TRP A 26 21.70 2.51 -8.56
C TRP A 26 22.41 1.44 -7.71
N ALA A 27 22.16 0.15 -7.96
CA ALA A 27 22.63 -0.94 -7.10
C ALA A 27 24.15 -0.96 -6.91
N TYR A 28 24.90 -0.66 -7.97
CA TYR A 28 26.37 -0.61 -7.91
C TYR A 28 26.90 0.44 -6.93
N GLU A 29 26.20 1.57 -6.77
CA GLU A 29 26.60 2.65 -5.85
C GLU A 29 26.46 2.25 -4.37
N PHE A 30 25.73 1.18 -4.08
CA PHE A 30 25.53 0.64 -2.74
C PHE A 30 26.46 -0.54 -2.41
N LYS A 31 27.36 -0.94 -3.33
CA LYS A 31 28.26 -2.09 -3.13
C LYS A 31 29.14 -1.91 -1.88
N GLY A 32 29.09 -2.90 -0.98
CA GLY A 32 29.86 -2.88 0.27
C GLY A 32 29.30 -1.96 1.37
N LEU A 33 28.17 -1.29 1.13
CA LEU A 33 27.53 -0.42 2.13
C LEU A 33 26.50 -1.20 2.96
N ASP A 34 26.49 -0.99 4.28
CA ASP A 34 25.53 -1.64 5.19
C ASP A 34 24.23 -0.83 5.34
N PRO A 35 23.07 -1.34 4.85
CA PRO A 35 21.77 -0.67 4.96
C PRO A 35 21.17 -0.72 6.38
N THR A 36 21.82 -1.35 7.35
CA THR A 36 21.30 -1.51 8.71
C THR A 36 21.83 -0.47 9.70
N VAL A 37 22.88 0.27 9.32
CA VAL A 37 23.52 1.30 10.15
C VAL A 37 22.81 2.65 10.00
N ALA A 38 22.27 3.14 11.11
CA ALA A 38 21.65 4.47 11.16
C ALA A 38 22.69 5.56 10.85
N GLY A 39 22.39 6.44 9.89
CA GLY A 39 23.31 7.52 9.49
C GLY A 39 24.59 7.06 8.79
N GLY A 40 24.76 5.76 8.54
CA GLY A 40 25.92 5.19 7.86
C GLY A 40 26.03 5.57 6.38
N GLN A 41 27.08 5.09 5.71
CA GLN A 41 27.37 5.39 4.31
C GLN A 41 26.21 5.02 3.37
N PHE A 42 25.52 3.91 3.62
CA PHE A 42 24.32 3.55 2.85
C PHE A 42 23.24 4.64 2.92
N THR A 43 23.00 5.19 4.11
CA THR A 43 22.01 6.26 4.31
C THR A 43 22.40 7.55 3.61
N LYS A 44 23.69 7.90 3.63
CA LYS A 44 24.21 9.06 2.90
C LYS A 44 24.01 8.87 1.40
N LYS A 45 24.42 7.71 0.86
CA LYS A 45 24.25 7.38 -0.56
C LYS A 45 22.79 7.39 -1.01
N TRP A 46 21.88 6.85 -0.20
CA TRP A 46 20.45 6.88 -0.48
C TRP A 46 19.93 8.31 -0.62
N LYS A 47 20.32 9.21 0.30
CA LYS A 47 19.93 10.63 0.25
C LYS A 47 20.54 11.35 -0.96
N GLU A 48 21.79 11.06 -1.30
CA GLU A 48 22.45 11.62 -2.48
C GLU A 48 21.70 11.24 -3.76
N ILE A 49 21.32 9.96 -3.93
CA ILE A 49 20.53 9.51 -5.09
C ILE A 49 19.16 10.17 -5.11
N ALA A 50 18.47 10.23 -3.95
CA ALA A 50 17.17 10.88 -3.85
C ALA A 50 17.22 12.38 -4.19
N ALA A 51 18.33 13.07 -3.91
CA ALA A 51 18.52 14.46 -4.30
C ALA A 51 18.90 14.62 -5.77
N ARG A 52 19.70 13.69 -6.32
CA ARG A 52 20.18 13.72 -7.70
C ARG A 52 19.13 13.30 -8.72
N SER A 53 18.25 12.38 -8.36
CA SER A 53 17.25 11.77 -9.26
C SER A 53 15.89 11.64 -8.56
N PRO A 54 15.29 12.75 -8.06
CA PRO A 54 14.14 12.69 -7.16
C PRO A 54 12.93 11.99 -7.78
N ILE A 55 12.55 12.37 -9.01
CA ILE A 55 11.39 11.82 -9.72
C ILE A 55 11.64 10.34 -10.03
N GLU A 56 12.73 10.03 -10.71
CA GLU A 56 13.02 8.65 -11.12
C GLU A 56 13.17 7.69 -9.92
N PHE A 57 13.73 8.16 -8.81
CA PHE A 57 13.95 7.33 -7.63
C PHE A 57 12.66 7.12 -6.84
N ASP A 58 11.76 8.10 -6.81
CA ASP A 58 10.42 7.92 -6.25
C ASP A 58 9.58 6.99 -7.14
N ASP A 59 9.60 7.20 -8.46
CA ASP A 59 8.91 6.35 -9.44
C ASP A 59 9.35 4.89 -9.34
N ALA A 60 10.66 4.64 -9.24
CA ALA A 60 11.18 3.29 -9.07
C ALA A 60 10.67 2.63 -7.77
N GLN A 61 10.60 3.39 -6.67
CA GLN A 61 10.05 2.88 -5.42
C GLN A 61 8.54 2.62 -5.55
N HIS A 62 7.80 3.51 -6.21
CA HIS A 62 6.38 3.34 -6.48
C HIS A 62 6.13 2.06 -7.30
N GLN A 63 6.86 1.86 -8.40
CA GLN A 63 6.77 0.66 -9.24
C GLN A 63 7.11 -0.62 -8.45
N PHE A 64 8.12 -0.58 -7.59
CA PHE A 64 8.44 -1.70 -6.72
C PHE A 64 7.27 -2.06 -5.81
N ILE A 65 6.62 -1.07 -5.18
CA ILE A 65 5.44 -1.30 -4.34
C ILE A 65 4.24 -1.78 -5.17
N GLN A 66 4.04 -1.24 -6.37
CA GLN A 66 3.00 -1.67 -7.28
C GLN A 66 3.15 -3.17 -7.60
N ARG A 67 4.35 -3.62 -7.98
CA ARG A 67 4.62 -5.02 -8.30
C ARG A 67 4.51 -5.94 -7.09
N THR A 68 5.00 -5.50 -5.93
CA THR A 68 5.15 -6.40 -4.76
C THR A 68 3.96 -6.41 -3.81
N HIS A 69 3.11 -5.37 -3.84
CA HIS A 69 1.97 -5.23 -2.92
C HIS A 69 0.66 -5.10 -3.71
N TYR A 70 0.55 -4.12 -4.61
CA TYR A 70 -0.72 -3.78 -5.25
C TYR A 70 -1.19 -4.82 -6.27
N ALA A 71 -0.39 -5.11 -7.29
CA ALA A 71 -0.76 -6.01 -8.39
C ALA A 71 -1.13 -7.43 -7.92
N PRO A 72 -0.39 -8.07 -6.97
CA PRO A 72 -0.78 -9.36 -6.42
C PRO A 72 -2.13 -9.33 -5.70
N VAL A 73 -2.44 -8.25 -5.00
CA VAL A 73 -3.72 -8.07 -4.31
C VAL A 73 -4.87 -7.92 -5.30
N ILE A 74 -4.72 -7.10 -6.34
CA ILE A 74 -5.72 -6.95 -7.41
C ILE A 74 -6.03 -8.29 -8.07
N ALA A 75 -4.99 -9.02 -8.51
CA ALA A 75 -5.15 -10.33 -9.15
C ALA A 75 -5.84 -11.34 -8.22
N ALA A 76 -5.46 -11.36 -6.93
CA ALA A 76 -6.08 -12.24 -5.96
C ALA A 76 -7.54 -11.89 -5.68
N VAL A 77 -7.91 -10.60 -5.65
CA VAL A 77 -9.31 -10.19 -5.48
C VAL A 77 -10.13 -10.57 -6.71
N LYS A 78 -9.66 -10.25 -7.92
CA LYS A 78 -10.33 -10.64 -9.17
C LYS A 78 -10.61 -12.14 -9.20
N LYS A 79 -9.62 -12.98 -8.88
CA LYS A 79 -9.79 -14.44 -8.80
C LYS A 79 -10.86 -14.88 -7.78
N ARG A 80 -11.03 -14.12 -6.68
CA ARG A 80 -11.92 -14.48 -5.56
C ARG A 80 -13.34 -13.94 -5.69
N THR A 81 -13.54 -12.87 -6.44
CA THR A 81 -14.81 -12.13 -6.50
C THR A 81 -15.31 -11.88 -7.93
N GLY A 82 -14.46 -12.03 -8.94
CA GLY A 82 -14.75 -11.68 -10.32
C GLY A 82 -14.66 -10.18 -10.64
N LEU A 83 -14.44 -9.31 -9.64
CA LEU A 83 -14.40 -7.86 -9.83
C LEU A 83 -13.02 -7.39 -10.31
N GLU A 84 -12.98 -6.61 -11.38
CA GLU A 84 -11.76 -5.97 -11.88
C GLU A 84 -11.55 -4.59 -11.23
N LEU A 85 -10.86 -4.57 -10.08
CA LEU A 85 -10.63 -3.35 -9.32
C LEU A 85 -9.77 -2.30 -10.05
N SER A 86 -8.99 -2.70 -11.05
CA SER A 86 -8.20 -1.72 -11.85
C SER A 86 -9.05 -0.88 -12.80
N GLU A 87 -10.32 -1.23 -13.02
CA GLU A 87 -11.24 -0.50 -13.89
C GLU A 87 -12.13 0.51 -13.12
N HIS A 88 -12.05 0.53 -11.79
CA HIS A 88 -12.81 1.44 -10.93
C HIS A 88 -12.13 2.81 -10.78
N SER A 89 -12.77 3.74 -10.06
CA SER A 89 -12.27 5.09 -9.79
C SER A 89 -10.88 5.11 -9.16
N ASN A 90 -10.17 6.23 -9.32
CA ASN A 90 -8.88 6.44 -8.66
C ASN A 90 -9.02 6.38 -7.12
N ALA A 91 -10.13 6.86 -6.56
CA ALA A 91 -10.41 6.72 -5.13
C ALA A 91 -10.46 5.25 -4.68
N VAL A 92 -11.10 4.36 -5.45
CA VAL A 92 -11.09 2.91 -5.16
C VAL A 92 -9.67 2.36 -5.27
N LYS A 93 -8.92 2.73 -6.32
CA LYS A 93 -7.53 2.28 -6.52
C LYS A 93 -6.63 2.69 -5.35
N ASP A 94 -6.77 3.91 -4.85
CA ASP A 94 -6.00 4.43 -3.71
C ASP A 94 -6.35 3.73 -2.41
N VAL A 95 -7.64 3.44 -2.18
CA VAL A 95 -8.09 2.65 -1.01
C VAL A 95 -7.52 1.23 -1.06
N VAL A 96 -7.52 0.60 -2.23
CA VAL A 96 -6.93 -0.72 -2.44
C VAL A 96 -5.41 -0.67 -2.23
N TRP A 97 -4.74 0.36 -2.74
CA TRP A 97 -3.31 0.58 -2.55
C TRP A 97 -2.93 0.74 -1.08
N SER A 98 -3.58 1.65 -0.36
CA SER A 98 -3.38 1.84 1.09
C SER A 98 -3.57 0.54 1.86
N THR A 99 -4.61 -0.22 1.50
CA THR A 99 -4.90 -1.51 2.15
C THR A 99 -3.82 -2.55 1.85
N ALA A 100 -3.37 -2.66 0.59
CA ALA A 100 -2.34 -3.59 0.13
C ALA A 100 -0.98 -3.32 0.77
N VAL A 101 -0.56 -2.05 0.85
CA VAL A 101 0.70 -1.67 1.47
C VAL A 101 0.68 -1.93 2.97
N GLN A 102 -0.45 -1.69 3.64
CA GLN A 102 -0.50 -1.83 5.08
C GLN A 102 -0.62 -3.28 5.55
N HIS A 103 -1.39 -4.12 4.85
CA HIS A 103 -1.83 -5.41 5.37
C HIS A 103 -1.36 -6.56 4.48
N GLY A 104 -0.56 -7.49 5.03
CA GLY A 104 -0.22 -8.74 4.33
C GLY A 104 -1.40 -9.66 4.00
N GLY A 105 -2.59 -9.39 4.56
CA GLY A 105 -3.86 -10.07 4.27
C GLY A 105 -4.84 -9.24 3.44
N ALA A 106 -4.39 -8.18 2.77
CA ALA A 106 -5.23 -7.20 2.09
C ALA A 106 -6.24 -7.82 1.10
N GLN A 107 -5.85 -8.86 0.36
CA GLN A 107 -6.75 -9.56 -0.56
C GLN A 107 -8.00 -10.13 0.12
N HIS A 108 -7.89 -10.56 1.39
CA HIS A 108 -9.04 -11.07 2.15
C HIS A 108 -9.92 -9.92 2.63
N ILE A 109 -9.29 -8.83 3.09
CA ILE A 109 -9.99 -7.62 3.55
C ILE A 109 -10.83 -7.05 2.40
N ILE A 110 -10.22 -6.87 1.23
CA ILE A 110 -10.86 -6.26 0.07
C ILE A 110 -11.92 -7.20 -0.50
N ALA A 111 -11.64 -8.51 -0.64
CA ALA A 111 -12.63 -9.46 -1.12
C ALA A 111 -13.86 -9.55 -0.21
N ALA A 112 -13.69 -9.44 1.12
CA ALA A 112 -14.81 -9.36 2.05
C ALA A 112 -15.61 -8.05 1.88
N GLY A 113 -14.94 -6.93 1.62
CA GLY A 113 -15.57 -5.66 1.26
C GLY A 113 -16.45 -5.81 0.00
N VAL A 114 -15.85 -6.29 -1.10
CA VAL A 114 -16.53 -6.51 -2.39
C VAL A 114 -17.78 -7.38 -2.22
N ARG A 115 -17.69 -8.52 -1.50
CA ARG A 115 -18.84 -9.42 -1.30
C ARG A 115 -19.95 -8.85 -0.44
N SER A 116 -19.66 -7.78 0.32
CA SER A 116 -20.67 -7.12 1.18
C SER A 116 -21.39 -5.97 0.48
N VAL A 117 -21.02 -5.65 -0.77
CA VAL A 117 -21.74 -4.67 -1.59
C VAL A 117 -22.85 -5.40 -2.35
N SER A 118 -24.09 -4.95 -2.18
CA SER A 118 -25.26 -5.50 -2.88
C SER A 118 -25.54 -4.84 -4.24
N LEU A 119 -24.88 -3.71 -4.52
CA LEU A 119 -24.98 -3.00 -5.79
C LEU A 119 -24.23 -3.74 -6.89
N LYS A 120 -24.73 -3.62 -8.13
CA LYS A 120 -24.01 -4.10 -9.32
C LYS A 120 -22.83 -3.17 -9.60
N ALA A 121 -21.75 -3.71 -10.19
CA ALA A 121 -20.57 -2.92 -10.52
C ALA A 121 -20.85 -1.74 -11.49
N SER A 122 -21.93 -1.81 -12.27
CA SER A 122 -22.39 -0.74 -13.17
C SER A 122 -23.18 0.37 -12.48
N ASP A 123 -23.48 0.23 -11.18
CA ASP A 123 -24.24 1.24 -10.44
C ASP A 123 -23.35 2.45 -10.13
N PRO A 124 -23.79 3.71 -10.38
CA PRO A 124 -23.00 4.91 -10.08
C PRO A 124 -22.58 5.03 -8.61
N GLN A 125 -23.33 4.44 -7.68
CA GLN A 125 -23.03 4.44 -6.24
C GLN A 125 -22.14 3.26 -5.82
N PHE A 126 -21.76 2.38 -6.75
CA PHE A 126 -20.98 1.18 -6.45
C PHE A 126 -19.65 1.52 -5.79
N ASP A 127 -18.88 2.47 -6.35
CA ASP A 127 -17.57 2.85 -5.81
C ASP A 127 -17.68 3.48 -4.41
N HIS A 128 -18.69 4.31 -4.18
CA HIS A 128 -18.99 4.86 -2.86
C HIS A 128 -19.32 3.75 -1.85
N ALA A 129 -20.16 2.78 -2.23
CA ALA A 129 -20.49 1.63 -1.40
C ALA A 129 -19.28 0.73 -1.15
N LEU A 130 -18.44 0.52 -2.16
CA LEU A 130 -17.25 -0.31 -2.10
C LEU A 130 -16.20 0.27 -1.16
N ILE A 131 -15.91 1.57 -1.24
CA ILE A 131 -14.99 2.26 -0.33
C ILE A 131 -15.44 2.06 1.12
N ASN A 132 -16.72 2.33 1.41
CA ASN A 132 -17.28 2.13 2.74
C ASN A 132 -17.17 0.68 3.22
N ALA A 133 -17.45 -0.29 2.34
CA ALA A 133 -17.36 -1.70 2.63
C ALA A 133 -15.93 -2.17 2.92
N ILE A 134 -14.94 -1.71 2.14
CA ILE A 134 -13.52 -2.04 2.35
C ILE A 134 -13.04 -1.49 3.71
N TYR A 135 -13.34 -0.23 4.04
CA TYR A 135 -12.92 0.33 5.33
C TYR A 135 -13.60 -0.34 6.54
N ARG A 136 -14.86 -0.75 6.40
CA ARG A 136 -15.54 -1.58 7.40
C ARG A 136 -14.83 -2.93 7.58
N SER A 137 -14.54 -3.63 6.48
CA SER A 137 -13.80 -4.89 6.50
C SER A 137 -12.41 -4.74 7.12
N ARG A 138 -11.68 -3.67 6.77
CA ARG A 138 -10.34 -3.35 7.30
C ARG A 138 -10.37 -3.08 8.81
N SER A 139 -11.39 -2.35 9.27
CA SER A 139 -11.59 -2.10 10.70
C SER A 139 -11.87 -3.39 11.47
N ASN A 140 -12.75 -4.26 10.92
CA ASN A 140 -13.05 -5.56 11.51
C ASN A 140 -11.83 -6.47 11.56
N TYR A 141 -11.02 -6.49 10.48
CA TYR A 141 -9.77 -7.23 10.43
C TYR A 141 -8.82 -6.80 11.56
N VAL A 142 -8.58 -5.50 11.72
CA VAL A 142 -7.70 -4.98 12.78
C VAL A 142 -8.26 -5.24 14.18
N ALA A 143 -9.57 -5.07 14.37
CA ALA A 143 -10.23 -5.37 15.64
C ALA A 143 -10.03 -6.84 16.05
N GLY A 144 -10.04 -7.76 15.07
CA GLY A 144 -9.84 -9.19 15.28
C GLY A 144 -8.38 -9.64 15.53
N LEU A 145 -7.37 -8.79 15.33
CA LEU A 145 -5.96 -9.17 15.51
C LEU A 145 -5.64 -9.48 16.98
N LYS A 146 -5.29 -10.72 17.31
CA LYS A 146 -4.98 -11.12 18.70
C LYS A 146 -3.68 -10.50 19.24
N ASN A 147 -2.70 -10.29 18.37
CA ASN A 147 -1.36 -9.83 18.74
C ASN A 147 -1.18 -8.29 18.67
N MET A 148 -2.28 -7.54 18.67
CA MET A 148 -2.26 -6.07 18.65
C MET A 148 -2.99 -5.53 19.88
N SER A 149 -2.34 -4.61 20.61
CA SER A 149 -2.95 -4.00 21.80
C SER A 149 -4.21 -3.19 21.46
N PRO A 150 -5.19 -3.09 22.37
CA PRO A 150 -6.40 -2.29 22.16
C PRO A 150 -6.11 -0.84 21.76
N VAL A 151 -5.11 -0.20 22.40
CA VAL A 151 -4.69 1.16 22.07
C VAL A 151 -4.23 1.28 20.61
N ARG A 152 -3.42 0.33 20.13
CA ARG A 152 -2.96 0.32 18.74
C ARG A 152 -4.13 0.07 17.79
N LYS A 153 -5.03 -0.88 18.08
CA LYS A 153 -6.24 -1.13 17.28
C LYS A 153 -7.09 0.13 17.14
N ASN A 154 -7.37 0.80 18.25
CA ASN A 154 -8.20 2.01 18.27
C ASN A 154 -7.57 3.14 17.45
N ARG A 155 -6.25 3.32 17.53
CA ARG A 155 -5.53 4.32 16.72
C ARG A 155 -5.63 4.02 15.23
N GLU A 156 -5.42 2.77 14.83
CA GLU A 156 -5.53 2.36 13.42
C GLU A 156 -6.97 2.56 12.89
N ILE A 157 -7.97 2.12 13.65
CA ILE A 157 -9.39 2.28 13.28
C ILE A 157 -9.79 3.75 13.20
N ALA A 158 -9.29 4.60 14.11
CA ALA A 158 -9.52 6.04 14.05
C ALA A 158 -8.90 6.66 12.78
N ARG A 159 -7.71 6.20 12.37
CA ARG A 159 -7.08 6.63 11.11
C ARG A 159 -7.92 6.21 9.89
N TYR A 160 -8.44 4.98 9.88
CA TYR A 160 -9.30 4.50 8.80
C TYR A 160 -10.56 5.33 8.60
N ARG A 161 -11.13 5.89 9.69
CA ARG A 161 -12.27 6.81 9.56
C ARG A 161 -11.90 8.07 8.79
N LYS A 162 -10.69 8.61 9.01
CA LYS A 162 -10.17 9.79 8.29
C LYS A 162 -9.87 9.45 6.83
N GLU A 163 -9.07 8.40 6.59
CA GLU A 163 -8.72 7.94 5.22
C GLU A 163 -9.98 7.63 4.39
N ARG A 164 -11.05 7.11 5.02
CA ARG A 164 -12.35 6.89 4.36
C ARG A 164 -13.00 8.20 3.94
N MET A 165 -13.04 9.21 4.81
CA MET A 165 -13.65 10.50 4.46
C MET A 165 -12.89 11.16 3.31
N ASP A 166 -11.55 11.11 3.34
CA ASP A 166 -10.71 11.67 2.29
C ASP A 166 -10.91 10.94 0.96
N ALA A 167 -11.01 9.60 0.98
CA ALA A 167 -11.31 8.82 -0.22
C ALA A 167 -12.70 9.12 -0.82
N LEU A 168 -13.71 9.36 0.03
CA LEU A 168 -15.06 9.71 -0.45
C LEU A 168 -15.13 11.12 -1.03
N LYS A 169 -14.38 12.08 -0.48
CA LYS A 169 -14.22 13.42 -1.07
C LYS A 169 -13.55 13.34 -2.44
N ALA A 170 -12.43 12.62 -2.51
CA ALA A 170 -11.71 12.39 -3.76
C ALA A 170 -12.58 11.69 -4.82
N LEU A 171 -13.49 10.80 -4.43
CA LEU A 171 -14.46 10.18 -5.33
C LEU A 171 -15.46 11.21 -5.91
N ASN A 172 -15.90 12.16 -5.09
CA ASN A 172 -16.88 13.17 -5.48
C ASN A 172 -16.26 14.38 -6.20
N GLY A 173 -14.93 14.52 -6.19
CA GLY A 173 -14.22 15.66 -6.76
C GLY A 173 -14.14 16.88 -5.82
N ASP A 174 -14.30 16.67 -4.51
CA ASP A 174 -14.18 17.67 -3.44
C ASP A 174 -12.75 17.73 -2.85
#